data_AF-A0A2G5US09-F1
#
_entry.id   AF-A0A2G5US09-F1
#
_cell.length_a   1.000
_cell.length_b   1.000
_cell.length_c   1.000
_cell.angle_alpha   90.00
_cell.angle_beta   90.00
_cell.angle_gamma   90.00
#
_symmetry.space_group_name_H-M   'P 1'
#
loop_
_entity.id
_entity.type
_entity.pdbx_description
1 polymer ?
#
loop_
_entity_poly.entity_id
_entity_poly.type
_entity_poly.pdbx_seq_one_letter_code
_entity_poly.pdbx_strand_id
1 'polypeptide(L)'
;MIDFRFFTEYHYPYPVAYFHPPEKECVIQSIHKYFLEFFGSSVEYNWKDIGQNLDGKVQHYIPVIPQLRNASFSIDMYFNDEFSDMKNLENFFSSSPVLKAFQMNATRPTELFNPESKFYQTESIEIQQFRHTFPNLLSHFQGKQAFILCGRCEILDLIAFVDKWKSGEGFRNLEYLEMKVVFREVSQNQILNGIGSRYIDASKQPPTHSVPKFFQL
;
A
#
# COMPACT_ATOMS: atom_id res chain seq x y z
N MET A 1 -27.06 12.50 -14.30
CA MET A 1 -27.28 13.63 -13.35
C MET A 1 -26.58 13.29 -12.05
N ILE A 2 -25.69 14.17 -11.56
CA ILE A 2 -24.97 13.95 -10.30
C ILE A 2 -25.82 14.49 -9.15
N ASP A 3 -26.04 13.68 -8.13
CA ASP A 3 -26.74 14.08 -6.91
C ASP A 3 -25.78 14.07 -5.72
N PHE A 4 -25.72 15.15 -4.96
CA PHE A 4 -24.80 15.29 -3.82
C PHE A 4 -25.56 15.14 -2.52
N ARG A 5 -25.11 14.23 -1.65
CA ARG A 5 -25.73 13.96 -0.35
C ARG A 5 -24.69 13.79 0.73
N PHE A 6 -25.12 13.82 1.98
CA PHE A 6 -24.30 13.35 3.09
C PHE A 6 -24.59 11.87 3.34
N PHE A 7 -23.54 11.05 3.30
CA PHE A 7 -23.63 9.68 3.78
C PHE A 7 -23.48 9.69 5.31
N THR A 8 -24.45 9.14 6.03
CA THR A 8 -24.59 9.30 7.49
C THR A 8 -24.54 7.98 8.27
N GLU A 9 -24.33 6.84 7.59
CA GLU A 9 -24.39 5.52 8.23
C GLU A 9 -23.14 5.19 9.09
N TYR A 10 -22.08 6.00 8.99
CA TYR A 10 -20.87 5.90 9.82
C TYR A 10 -20.77 7.03 10.85
N HIS A 11 -19.89 6.86 11.84
CA HIS A 11 -19.68 7.80 12.95
C HIS A 11 -19.41 9.27 12.55
N TYR A 12 -19.03 9.53 11.30
CA TYR A 12 -18.82 10.87 10.77
C TYR A 12 -19.48 11.02 9.39
N PRO A 13 -20.41 11.97 9.21
CA PRO A 13 -21.02 12.19 7.92
C PRO A 13 -20.02 12.78 6.93
N TYR A 14 -20.03 12.28 5.69
CA TYR A 14 -19.17 12.80 4.61
C TYR A 14 -19.98 13.02 3.31
N PRO A 15 -19.58 14.01 2.50
CA PRO A 15 -20.25 14.27 1.23
C PRO A 15 -19.98 13.13 0.25
N VAL A 16 -21.03 12.70 -0.46
CA VAL A 16 -20.99 11.69 -1.50
C VAL A 16 -21.68 12.19 -2.75
N ALA A 17 -21.17 11.79 -3.91
CA ALA A 17 -21.77 12.05 -5.21
C ALA A 17 -22.38 10.73 -5.73
N TYR A 18 -23.69 10.73 -5.94
CA TYR A 18 -24.41 9.64 -6.59
C TYR A 18 -24.53 9.93 -8.09
N PHE A 19 -24.28 8.91 -8.89
CA PHE A 19 -24.36 8.98 -10.35
C PHE A 19 -24.75 7.64 -10.93
N HIS A 20 -25.26 7.65 -12.16
CA HIS A 20 -25.58 6.42 -12.89
C HIS A 20 -24.27 5.73 -13.33
N PRO A 21 -24.10 4.40 -13.21
CA PRO A 21 -22.80 3.75 -13.45
C PRO A 21 -22.17 4.02 -14.84
N PRO A 22 -22.93 4.05 -15.95
CA PRO A 22 -22.45 4.53 -17.25
C PRO A 22 -21.85 5.94 -17.27
N GLU A 23 -22.23 6.82 -16.34
CA GLU A 23 -21.71 8.19 -16.23
C GLU A 23 -20.44 8.27 -15.36
N LYS A 24 -20.01 7.17 -14.72
CA LYS A 24 -18.92 7.14 -13.73
C LYS A 24 -17.69 7.91 -14.17
N GLU A 25 -17.19 7.63 -15.37
CA GLU A 25 -15.95 8.24 -15.87
C GLU A 25 -16.11 9.75 -16.10
N CYS A 26 -17.20 10.17 -16.75
CA CYS A 26 -17.49 11.59 -17.00
C CYS A 26 -17.67 12.37 -15.68
N VAL A 27 -18.31 11.77 -14.69
CA VAL A 27 -18.53 12.39 -13.37
C VAL A 27 -17.20 12.57 -12.63
N ILE A 28 -16.38 11.52 -12.56
CA ILE A 28 -15.06 11.59 -11.92
C ILE A 28 -14.18 12.65 -12.61
N GLN A 29 -14.13 12.65 -13.94
CA GLN A 29 -13.37 13.64 -14.70
C GLN A 29 -13.85 15.07 -14.45
N SER A 30 -15.17 15.29 -14.36
CA SER A 30 -15.75 16.61 -14.10
C SER A 30 -15.41 17.13 -12.70
N ILE A 31 -15.50 16.26 -11.68
CA ILE A 31 -15.11 16.60 -10.30
C ILE A 31 -13.61 16.91 -10.24
N HIS A 32 -12.78 16.08 -10.87
CA HIS A 32 -11.33 16.30 -10.90
C HIS A 32 -10.95 17.60 -11.60
N LYS A 33 -11.61 17.91 -12.73
CA LYS A 33 -11.41 19.19 -13.44
C LYS A 33 -11.73 20.38 -12.54
N TYR A 34 -12.84 20.33 -11.80
CA TYR A 34 -13.18 21.38 -10.85
C TYR A 34 -12.10 21.55 -9.77
N PHE A 35 -11.57 20.46 -9.23
CA PHE A 35 -10.47 20.52 -8.26
C PHE A 35 -9.18 21.10 -8.84
N LEU A 36 -8.86 20.81 -10.11
CA LEU A 36 -7.72 21.41 -10.80
C LEU A 36 -7.91 22.92 -11.01
N GLU A 37 -9.12 23.35 -11.37
CA GLU A 37 -9.44 24.78 -11.56
C GLU A 37 -9.43 25.54 -10.22
N PHE A 38 -9.89 24.91 -9.14
CA PHE A 38 -10.02 25.55 -7.83
C PHE A 38 -8.71 25.58 -7.04
N PHE A 39 -8.00 24.45 -6.95
CA PHE A 39 -6.76 24.33 -6.15
C PHE A 39 -5.49 24.51 -6.98
N GLY A 40 -5.58 24.44 -8.32
CA GLY A 40 -4.45 24.58 -9.23
C GLY A 40 -3.65 23.31 -9.44
N SER A 41 -2.87 23.27 -10.52
CA SER A 41 -2.12 22.08 -10.95
C SER A 41 -0.87 21.77 -10.10
N SER A 42 -0.52 22.62 -9.14
CA SER A 42 0.65 22.45 -8.25
C SER A 42 0.37 21.55 -7.04
N VAL A 43 -0.90 21.26 -6.75
CA VAL A 43 -1.29 20.35 -5.67
C VAL A 43 -1.13 18.91 -6.14
N GLU A 44 -0.65 18.04 -5.25
CA GLU A 44 -0.67 16.59 -5.48
C GLU A 44 -2.05 16.04 -5.21
N TYR A 45 -2.68 15.47 -6.25
CA TYR A 45 -3.95 14.79 -6.11
C TYR A 45 -3.70 13.30 -5.94
N ASN A 46 -4.37 12.66 -4.98
CA ASN A 46 -4.36 11.22 -4.84
C ASN A 46 -5.80 10.70 -4.90
N TRP A 47 -6.10 9.93 -5.95
CA TRP A 47 -7.34 9.18 -6.02
C TRP A 47 -7.18 7.88 -5.23
N LYS A 48 -7.98 7.71 -4.18
CA LYS A 48 -8.02 6.46 -3.41
C LYS A 48 -9.30 5.70 -3.72
N ASP A 49 -9.17 4.53 -4.35
CA ASP A 49 -10.27 3.57 -4.41
C ASP A 49 -10.23 2.72 -3.13
N ILE A 50 -11.21 2.95 -2.27
CA ILE A 50 -11.35 2.23 -1.02
C ILE A 50 -12.31 1.09 -1.30
N GLY A 51 -11.78 -0.12 -1.46
CA GLY A 51 -12.53 -1.36 -1.66
C GLY A 51 -13.33 -1.81 -0.43
N GLN A 52 -13.91 -0.86 0.32
CA GLN A 52 -14.86 -1.15 1.37
C GLN A 52 -16.06 -1.86 0.74
N ASN A 53 -16.05 -3.18 0.89
CA ASN A 53 -17.20 -4.05 0.81
C ASN A 53 -18.25 -3.55 1.82
N LEU A 54 -19.02 -2.52 1.46
CA LEU A 54 -20.15 -2.05 2.27
C LEU A 54 -21.20 -3.17 2.46
N ASP A 55 -21.24 -4.15 1.55
CA ASP A 55 -22.23 -5.23 1.56
C ASP A 55 -21.65 -6.66 1.62
N GLY A 56 -20.32 -6.84 1.66
CA GLY A 56 -19.69 -8.19 1.64
C GLY A 56 -19.95 -9.03 0.38
N LYS A 57 -20.62 -8.45 -0.63
CA LYS A 57 -21.08 -9.14 -1.86
C LYS A 57 -20.14 -9.00 -3.04
N VAL A 58 -19.19 -8.06 -3.00
CA VAL A 58 -18.29 -7.81 -4.14
C VAL A 58 -16.90 -8.32 -3.78
N GLN A 59 -16.74 -9.63 -3.93
CA GLN A 59 -15.55 -10.37 -3.53
C GLN A 59 -14.46 -10.40 -4.62
N HIS A 60 -14.72 -9.78 -5.78
CA HIS A 60 -13.87 -9.89 -6.98
C HIS A 60 -13.78 -8.58 -7.81
N TYR A 61 -13.85 -7.41 -7.16
CA TYR A 61 -13.77 -6.14 -7.89
C TYR A 61 -12.33 -5.70 -8.12
N ILE A 62 -11.95 -5.66 -9.39
CA ILE A 62 -10.77 -4.94 -9.86
C ILE A 62 -11.27 -3.58 -10.36
N PRO A 63 -10.82 -2.46 -9.78
CA PRO A 63 -11.29 -1.15 -10.19
C PRO A 63 -10.75 -0.76 -11.55
N VAL A 64 -11.51 0.11 -12.20
CA VAL A 64 -11.04 0.82 -13.39
C VAL A 64 -10.42 2.13 -12.91
N ILE A 65 -9.15 2.32 -13.22
CA ILE A 65 -8.43 3.56 -12.88
C ILE A 65 -8.82 4.65 -13.88
N PRO A 66 -9.43 5.76 -13.43
CA PRO A 66 -9.67 6.89 -14.30
C PRO A 66 -8.33 7.55 -14.68
N GLN A 67 -8.15 7.89 -15.95
CA GLN A 67 -6.95 8.58 -16.44
C GLN A 67 -7.04 10.07 -16.08
N LEU A 68 -6.63 10.42 -14.87
CA LEU A 68 -6.70 11.77 -14.33
C LEU A 68 -5.36 12.48 -14.40
N ARG A 69 -5.34 13.71 -14.93
CA ARG A 69 -4.13 14.54 -15.02
C ARG A 69 -3.65 14.97 -13.63
N ASN A 70 -2.35 14.89 -13.36
CA ASN A 70 -1.74 15.29 -12.09
C ASN A 70 -2.30 14.55 -10.86
N ALA A 71 -2.83 13.35 -11.05
CA ALA A 71 -3.31 12.52 -9.96
C ALA A 71 -2.49 11.23 -9.87
N SER A 72 -2.07 10.88 -8.66
CA SER A 72 -1.64 9.53 -8.32
C SER A 72 -2.84 8.66 -7.97
N PHE A 73 -2.65 7.35 -8.00
CA PHE A 73 -3.69 6.39 -7.64
C PHE A 73 -3.24 5.52 -6.46
N SER A 74 -4.17 5.31 -5.54
CA SER A 74 -4.04 4.39 -4.42
C SER A 74 -5.24 3.47 -4.36
N ILE A 75 -5.04 2.25 -3.91
CA ILE A 75 -6.09 1.25 -3.85
C ILE A 75 -5.99 0.41 -2.60
N ASP A 76 -7.15 -0.02 -2.11
CA ASP A 76 -7.29 -1.04 -1.08
C ASP A 76 -8.07 -2.24 -1.63
N MET A 77 -7.53 -3.45 -1.47
CA MET A 77 -8.12 -4.70 -1.93
C MET A 77 -8.22 -5.72 -0.80
N TYR A 78 -9.37 -6.39 -0.72
CA TYR A 78 -9.60 -7.51 0.19
C TYR A 78 -9.68 -8.83 -0.60
N PHE A 79 -8.75 -9.73 -0.32
CA PHE A 79 -8.71 -11.09 -0.86
C PHE A 79 -9.29 -12.06 0.18
N ASN A 80 -10.49 -12.57 -0.11
CA ASN A 80 -11.09 -13.62 0.71
C ASN A 80 -10.37 -14.96 0.51
N ASP A 81 -10.78 -15.98 1.27
CA ASP A 81 -10.21 -17.34 1.22
C ASP A 81 -10.33 -18.03 -0.17
N GLU A 82 -11.20 -17.54 -1.04
CA GLU A 82 -11.53 -18.12 -2.35
C GLU A 82 -10.92 -17.34 -3.52
N PHE A 83 -10.26 -16.21 -3.26
CA PHE A 83 -9.70 -15.39 -4.31
C PHE A 83 -8.58 -16.15 -5.03
N SER A 84 -8.82 -16.43 -6.31
CA SER A 84 -7.93 -17.23 -7.17
C SER A 84 -7.64 -16.53 -8.50
N ASP A 85 -8.16 -15.32 -8.72
CA ASP A 85 -8.05 -14.62 -10.00
C ASP A 85 -6.82 -13.72 -10.08
N MET A 86 -5.66 -14.33 -9.81
CA MET A 86 -4.36 -13.65 -9.88
C MET A 86 -4.03 -13.16 -11.30
N LYS A 87 -4.57 -13.83 -12.32
CA LYS A 87 -4.40 -13.43 -13.72
C LYS A 87 -5.03 -12.07 -14.00
N ASN A 88 -6.29 -11.86 -13.57
CA ASN A 88 -6.92 -10.56 -13.79
C ASN A 88 -6.29 -9.46 -12.93
N LEU A 89 -5.84 -9.80 -11.72
CA LEU A 89 -5.09 -8.87 -10.88
C LEU A 89 -3.76 -8.44 -11.54
N GLU A 90 -3.04 -9.37 -12.17
CA GLU A 90 -1.84 -9.04 -12.94
C GLU A 90 -2.14 -8.21 -14.19
N ASN A 91 -3.23 -8.52 -14.90
CA ASN A 91 -3.67 -7.70 -16.03
C ASN A 91 -4.00 -6.27 -15.59
N PHE A 92 -4.58 -6.11 -14.39
CA PHE A 92 -4.82 -4.80 -13.79
C PHE A 92 -3.51 -4.04 -13.54
N PHE A 93 -2.55 -4.64 -12.85
CA PHE A 93 -1.25 -3.98 -12.64
C PHE A 93 -0.54 -3.67 -13.96
N SER A 94 -0.64 -4.56 -14.95
CA SER A 94 -0.04 -4.37 -16.26
C SER A 94 -0.65 -3.18 -17.02
N SER A 95 -1.97 -3.02 -16.97
CA SER A 95 -2.70 -1.94 -17.65
C SER A 95 -2.73 -0.61 -16.89
N SER A 96 -2.52 -0.65 -15.57
CA SER A 96 -2.55 0.51 -14.69
C SER A 96 -1.24 1.33 -14.74
N PRO A 97 -1.27 2.64 -14.45
CA PRO A 97 -0.07 3.35 -14.03
C PRO A 97 0.52 2.71 -12.76
N VAL A 98 1.80 2.99 -12.48
CA VAL A 98 2.39 2.61 -11.20
C VAL A 98 1.62 3.31 -10.08
N LEU A 99 1.17 2.55 -9.09
CA LEU A 99 0.35 3.07 -8.00
C LEU A 99 1.24 3.81 -6.99
N LYS A 100 0.68 4.83 -6.35
CA LYS A 100 1.32 5.50 -5.21
C LYS A 100 1.21 4.67 -3.94
N ALA A 101 0.07 4.01 -3.75
CA ALA A 101 -0.08 3.06 -2.64
C ALA A 101 -0.97 1.88 -2.98
N PHE A 102 -0.64 0.71 -2.44
CA PHE A 102 -1.44 -0.50 -2.54
C PHE A 102 -1.63 -1.12 -1.15
N GLN A 103 -2.87 -1.23 -0.71
CA GLN A 103 -3.25 -1.92 0.51
C GLN A 103 -3.90 -3.25 0.15
N MET A 104 -3.44 -4.31 0.83
CA MET A 104 -3.90 -5.67 0.64
C MET A 104 -4.27 -6.27 1.99
N ASN A 105 -5.46 -6.84 2.07
CA ASN A 105 -5.83 -7.74 3.14
C ASN A 105 -6.09 -9.13 2.57
N ALA A 106 -5.29 -10.12 2.98
CA ALA A 106 -5.46 -11.50 2.56
C ALA A 106 -5.53 -12.44 3.76
N THR A 107 -6.59 -13.24 3.83
CA THR A 107 -6.75 -14.22 4.91
C THR A 107 -5.76 -15.38 4.78
N ARG A 108 -5.34 -15.71 3.55
CA ARG A 108 -4.36 -16.76 3.23
C ARG A 108 -3.18 -16.22 2.43
N PRO A 109 -2.06 -16.98 2.37
CA PRO A 109 -1.01 -16.75 1.39
C PRO A 109 -1.60 -16.57 -0.02
N THR A 110 -1.32 -15.44 -0.65
CA THR A 110 -1.62 -15.22 -2.06
C THR A 110 -0.52 -15.84 -2.91
N GLU A 111 -0.84 -16.22 -4.15
CA GLU A 111 0.21 -16.52 -5.13
C GLU A 111 1.10 -15.29 -5.31
N LEU A 112 2.36 -15.51 -5.70
CA LEU A 112 3.29 -14.42 -5.92
C LEU A 112 2.96 -13.71 -7.23
N PHE A 113 3.09 -12.39 -7.20
CA PHE A 113 3.05 -11.59 -8.42
C PHE A 113 4.23 -11.93 -9.34
N ASN A 114 4.02 -11.80 -10.65
CA ASN A 114 5.08 -11.84 -11.64
C ASN A 114 6.21 -10.89 -11.21
N PRO A 115 7.49 -11.32 -11.19
CA PRO A 115 8.62 -10.48 -10.80
C PRO A 115 8.71 -9.10 -11.50
N GLU A 116 8.16 -8.98 -12.70
CA GLU A 116 8.13 -7.74 -13.49
C GLU A 116 6.84 -6.92 -13.26
N SER A 117 5.93 -7.40 -12.42
CA SER A 117 4.65 -6.75 -12.13
C SER A 117 4.84 -5.35 -11.58
N LYS A 118 3.99 -4.41 -12.04
CA LYS A 118 3.98 -3.03 -11.51
C LYS A 118 3.59 -2.97 -10.04
N PHE A 119 3.02 -4.04 -9.47
CA PHE A 119 2.84 -4.18 -8.02
C PHE A 119 4.14 -3.85 -7.27
N TYR A 120 5.26 -4.45 -7.69
CA TYR A 120 6.55 -4.26 -7.03
C TYR A 120 7.14 -2.87 -7.19
N GLN A 121 6.64 -2.08 -8.16
CA GLN A 121 7.07 -0.71 -8.42
C GLN A 121 6.24 0.31 -7.62
N THR A 122 5.18 -0.12 -6.94
CA THR A 122 4.34 0.74 -6.11
C THR A 122 5.18 1.44 -5.04
N GLU A 123 4.97 2.74 -4.83
CA GLU A 123 5.78 3.51 -3.89
C GLU A 123 5.59 3.05 -2.44
N SER A 124 4.35 2.79 -2.02
CA SER A 124 4.02 2.32 -0.68
C SER A 124 3.10 1.10 -0.70
N ILE A 125 3.38 0.09 0.12
CA ILE A 125 2.52 -1.07 0.29
C ILE A 125 2.09 -1.25 1.75
N GLU A 126 0.84 -1.63 1.95
CA GLU A 126 0.33 -2.10 3.23
C GLU A 126 -0.22 -3.51 3.06
N ILE A 127 0.33 -4.48 3.79
CA ILE A 127 -0.01 -5.88 3.66
C ILE A 127 -0.50 -6.41 5.00
N GLN A 128 -1.77 -6.79 5.04
CA GLN A 128 -2.36 -7.51 6.15
C GLN A 128 -2.54 -8.99 5.78
N GLN A 129 -1.90 -9.88 6.54
CA GLN A 129 -2.01 -11.32 6.33
C GLN A 129 -2.13 -12.08 7.65
N PHE A 130 -3.01 -13.10 7.71
CA PHE A 130 -3.05 -13.97 8.89
C PHE A 130 -1.79 -14.83 9.02
N ARG A 131 -1.27 -15.37 7.91
CA ARG A 131 0.04 -16.03 7.83
C ARG A 131 0.88 -15.29 6.80
N HIS A 132 2.06 -14.83 7.20
CA HIS A 132 2.92 -14.08 6.30
C HIS A 132 3.47 -14.93 5.14
N THR A 133 3.72 -14.26 4.01
CA THR A 133 4.41 -14.81 2.84
C THR A 133 5.72 -14.09 2.50
N PHE A 134 6.20 -13.19 3.37
CA PHE A 134 7.54 -12.62 3.26
C PHE A 134 8.61 -13.65 3.71
N PRO A 135 9.87 -13.56 3.24
CA PRO A 135 10.40 -12.51 2.36
C PRO A 135 9.93 -12.60 0.90
N ASN A 136 9.32 -13.73 0.48
CA ASN A 136 9.02 -14.00 -0.93
C ASN A 136 8.14 -12.93 -1.58
N LEU A 137 7.04 -12.53 -0.91
CA LEU A 137 6.12 -11.50 -1.42
C LEU A 137 6.78 -10.13 -1.61
N LEU A 138 7.89 -9.85 -0.94
CA LEU A 138 8.58 -8.58 -1.04
C LEU A 138 9.86 -8.68 -1.86
N SER A 139 10.24 -9.88 -2.29
CA SER A 139 11.57 -10.15 -2.84
C SER A 139 11.94 -9.29 -4.05
N HIS A 140 10.95 -8.87 -4.84
CA HIS A 140 11.10 -7.99 -5.99
C HIS A 140 10.71 -6.53 -5.73
N PHE A 141 10.28 -6.19 -4.52
CA PHE A 141 9.77 -4.87 -4.17
C PHE A 141 10.84 -3.78 -4.37
N GLN A 142 10.44 -2.72 -5.07
CA GLN A 142 11.27 -1.58 -5.47
C GLN A 142 10.74 -0.25 -4.92
N GLY A 143 9.66 -0.29 -4.14
CA GLY A 143 9.09 0.88 -3.49
C GLY A 143 9.87 1.32 -2.26
N LYS A 144 9.34 2.37 -1.62
CA LYS A 144 9.99 3.08 -0.51
C LYS A 144 9.43 2.73 0.85
N GLN A 145 8.16 2.34 0.92
CA GLN A 145 7.47 2.15 2.20
C GLN A 145 6.75 0.82 2.23
N ALA A 146 6.94 0.06 3.32
CA ALA A 146 6.23 -1.18 3.56
C ALA A 146 5.66 -1.22 4.98
N PHE A 147 4.35 -1.44 5.07
CA PHE A 147 3.62 -1.64 6.31
C PHE A 147 3.09 -3.07 6.33
N ILE A 148 3.42 -3.84 7.36
CA ILE A 148 3.09 -5.26 7.41
C ILE A 148 2.34 -5.55 8.72
N LEU A 149 1.09 -5.97 8.59
CA LEU A 149 0.30 -6.47 9.70
C LEU A 149 0.17 -7.98 9.57
N CYS A 150 0.82 -8.72 10.46
CA CYS A 150 0.83 -10.17 10.43
C CYS A 150 0.10 -10.78 11.63
N GLY A 151 -0.75 -11.77 11.37
CA GLY A 151 -1.32 -12.60 12.42
C GLY A 151 -0.28 -13.50 13.09
N ARG A 152 0.38 -14.34 12.29
CA ARG A 152 1.43 -15.29 12.67
C ARG A 152 2.69 -15.09 11.83
N CYS A 153 3.73 -14.60 12.49
CA CYS A 153 5.04 -14.33 11.91
C CYS A 153 6.07 -15.35 12.43
N GLU A 154 6.92 -15.86 11.55
CA GLU A 154 8.12 -16.60 11.94
C GLU A 154 9.25 -15.57 12.17
N ILE A 155 9.87 -15.61 13.34
CA ILE A 155 10.87 -14.61 13.75
C ILE A 155 12.10 -14.65 12.84
N LEU A 156 12.47 -15.85 12.36
CA LEU A 156 13.64 -16.03 11.50
C LEU A 156 13.46 -15.36 10.13
N ASP A 157 12.25 -15.41 9.56
CA ASP A 157 11.95 -14.76 8.27
C ASP A 157 12.02 -13.23 8.40
N LEU A 158 11.58 -12.69 9.55
CA LEU A 158 11.73 -11.28 9.88
C LEU A 158 13.21 -10.87 9.98
N ILE A 159 14.01 -11.63 10.73
CA ILE A 159 15.44 -11.35 10.90
C ILE A 159 16.14 -11.39 9.53
N ALA A 160 15.90 -12.44 8.75
CA ALA A 160 16.48 -12.58 7.40
C ALA A 160 16.07 -11.42 6.47
N PHE A 161 14.82 -10.98 6.54
CA PHE A 161 14.35 -9.81 5.79
C PHE A 161 15.11 -8.54 6.18
N VAL A 162 15.20 -8.25 7.48
CA VAL A 162 15.86 -7.05 7.99
C VAL A 162 17.36 -7.07 7.73
N ASP A 163 18.01 -8.23 7.87
CA ASP A 163 19.44 -8.37 7.58
C ASP A 163 19.74 -8.13 6.10
N LYS A 164 18.92 -8.67 5.19
CA LYS A 164 19.07 -8.44 3.75
C LYS A 164 18.83 -6.98 3.35
N TRP A 165 17.91 -6.29 4.03
CA TRP A 165 17.68 -4.85 3.84
C TRP A 165 18.88 -4.04 4.35
N LYS A 166 19.32 -4.28 5.59
CA LYS A 166 20.44 -3.57 6.22
C LYS A 166 21.78 -3.79 5.50
N SER A 167 21.99 -4.97 4.92
CA SER A 167 23.20 -5.26 4.14
C SER A 167 23.18 -4.63 2.74
N GLY A 168 22.03 -4.15 2.26
CA GLY A 168 21.85 -3.62 0.90
C GLY A 168 21.76 -4.70 -0.19
N GLU A 169 21.72 -5.98 0.20
CA GLU A 169 21.56 -7.12 -0.71
C GLU A 169 20.14 -7.24 -1.28
N GLY A 170 19.15 -6.61 -0.63
CA GLY A 170 17.78 -6.51 -1.11
C GLY A 170 17.09 -5.24 -0.65
N PHE A 171 15.94 -4.94 -1.24
CA PHE A 171 15.07 -3.83 -0.81
C PHE A 171 15.77 -2.47 -0.80
N ARG A 172 16.64 -2.20 -1.80
CA ARG A 172 17.52 -1.02 -1.82
C ARG A 172 16.81 0.33 -1.77
N ASN A 173 15.59 0.39 -2.29
CA ASN A 173 14.77 1.60 -2.30
C ASN A 173 13.91 1.74 -1.04
N LEU A 174 13.83 0.71 -0.19
CA LEU A 174 13.02 0.72 1.01
C LEU A 174 13.62 1.70 2.03
N GLU A 175 12.88 2.76 2.33
CA GLU A 175 13.22 3.82 3.27
C GLU A 175 12.54 3.62 4.62
N TYR A 176 11.35 3.02 4.62
CA TYR A 176 10.53 2.84 5.83
C TYR A 176 9.88 1.45 5.88
N LEU A 177 10.00 0.80 7.04
CA LEU A 177 9.37 -0.47 7.36
C LEU A 177 8.68 -0.38 8.72
N GLU A 178 7.38 -0.70 8.75
CA GLU A 178 6.65 -0.94 9.99
C GLU A 178 6.08 -2.35 9.99
N MET A 179 6.25 -3.08 11.09
CA MET A 179 5.73 -4.44 11.24
C MET A 179 5.00 -4.59 12.57
N LYS A 180 3.76 -5.08 12.50
CA LYS A 180 2.89 -5.37 13.64
C LYS A 180 2.51 -6.85 13.63
N VAL A 181 2.64 -7.51 14.78
CA VAL A 181 2.26 -8.93 14.95
C VAL A 181 1.14 -9.06 15.98
N VAL A 182 0.05 -9.75 15.63
CA VAL A 182 -1.22 -9.67 16.39
C VAL A 182 -1.51 -10.89 17.29
N PHE A 183 -1.32 -12.13 16.82
CA PHE A 183 -1.83 -13.33 17.54
C PHE A 183 -0.80 -14.06 18.42
N ARG A 184 0.47 -13.64 18.42
CA ARG A 184 1.50 -14.19 19.31
C ARG A 184 2.36 -13.08 19.88
N GLU A 185 2.67 -13.19 21.16
CA GLU A 185 3.77 -12.43 21.75
C GLU A 185 5.06 -12.82 21.03
N VAL A 186 5.56 -11.91 20.23
CA VAL A 186 6.88 -12.05 19.63
C VAL A 186 7.88 -11.45 20.61
N SER A 187 8.90 -12.22 20.97
CA SER A 187 9.95 -11.72 21.84
C SER A 187 10.70 -10.60 21.13
N GLN A 188 10.43 -9.36 21.54
CA GLN A 188 11.14 -8.19 21.02
C GLN A 188 12.65 -8.35 21.20
N ASN A 189 13.09 -8.94 22.31
CA ASN A 189 14.50 -9.20 22.57
C ASN A 189 15.11 -10.17 21.56
N GLN A 190 14.39 -11.22 21.16
CA GLN A 190 14.87 -12.14 20.12
C GLN A 190 15.02 -11.44 18.77
N ILE A 191 14.06 -10.60 18.39
CA ILE A 191 14.15 -9.81 17.16
C ILE A 191 15.33 -8.85 17.23
N LEU A 192 15.41 -8.03 18.28
CA LEU A 192 16.44 -7.01 18.43
C LEU A 192 17.85 -7.62 18.47
N ASN A 193 18.02 -8.74 19.17
CA ASN A 193 19.28 -9.48 19.18
C ASN A 193 19.59 -10.09 17.82
N GLY A 194 18.57 -10.68 17.16
CA GLY A 194 18.71 -11.29 15.84
C GLY A 194 19.14 -10.30 14.76
N ILE A 195 18.52 -9.13 14.71
CA ILE A 195 18.88 -8.06 13.76
C ILE A 195 20.11 -7.26 14.21
N GLY A 196 20.76 -7.62 15.31
CA GLY A 196 21.91 -6.91 15.86
C GLY A 196 21.63 -5.44 16.20
N SER A 197 20.39 -5.11 16.60
CA SER A 197 20.02 -3.76 17.01
C SER A 197 20.74 -3.40 18.31
N ARG A 198 21.41 -2.26 18.34
CA ARG A 198 21.96 -1.70 19.57
C ARG A 198 20.96 -0.70 20.13
N TYR A 199 20.60 -0.86 21.40
CA TYR A 199 19.73 0.08 22.09
C TYR A 199 20.31 1.51 21.99
N ILE A 200 19.56 2.41 21.35
CA ILE A 200 19.84 3.85 21.43
C ILE A 200 19.19 4.32 22.72
N ASP A 201 20.04 4.50 23.72
CA ASP A 201 19.67 5.13 24.99
C ASP A 201 18.99 6.49 24.71
N ALA A 202 17.83 6.74 25.30
CA ALA A 202 17.07 7.98 25.13
C ALA A 202 17.87 9.23 25.52
N SER A 203 18.92 9.07 26.34
CA SER A 203 19.86 10.14 26.71
C SER A 203 20.96 10.38 25.67
N LYS A 204 21.13 9.49 24.68
CA LYS A 204 22.14 9.61 23.63
C LYS A 204 21.54 10.23 22.37
N GLN A 205 22.30 11.14 21.76
CA GLN A 205 21.92 11.68 20.45
C GLN A 205 21.84 10.55 19.42
N PRO A 206 20.72 10.40 18.70
CA PRO A 206 20.61 9.40 17.64
C PRO A 206 21.62 9.70 16.52
N PRO A 207 22.11 8.67 15.81
CA PRO A 207 23.01 8.86 14.68
C PRO A 207 22.38 9.83 13.68
N THR A 208 23.02 10.97 13.44
CA THR A 208 22.53 11.96 12.48
C THR A 208 23.08 11.62 11.11
N HIS A 209 22.21 11.19 10.19
CA HIS A 209 22.63 10.96 8.81
C HIS A 209 22.78 12.32 8.09
N SER A 210 24.02 12.74 7.84
CA SER A 210 24.31 13.93 7.04
C SER A 210 24.36 13.56 5.57
N VAL A 211 23.31 13.91 4.81
CA VAL A 211 23.32 13.78 3.34
C VAL A 211 24.30 14.81 2.76
N PRO A 212 25.24 14.42 1.89
CA PRO A 212 26.09 15.39 1.20
C PRO A 212 25.23 16.35 0.39
N LYS A 213 25.33 17.66 0.68
CA LYS A 213 24.69 18.68 -0.15
C LYS A 213 25.47 18.78 -1.46
N PHE A 214 25.03 18.08 -2.49
CA PHE A 214 25.45 18.39 -3.86
C PHE A 214 24.72 19.67 -4.29
N PHE A 215 25.35 20.82 -4.04
CA PHE A 215 25.04 22.03 -4.80
C PHE A 215 25.79 21.91 -6.13
N GLN A 216 25.07 21.69 -7.23
CA GLN A 216 25.60 22.06 -8.55
C GLN A 216 25.05 23.45 -8.89
N LEU A 217 25.99 24.36 -9.13
CA LEU A 217 25.81 25.74 -9.60
C LEU A 217 25.27 25.77 -11.03
#